data_AF-A0A3C1D137-F1
#
_entry.id   AF-A0A3C1D137-F1
#
_cell.length_a   1.000
_cell.length_b   1.000
_cell.length_c   1.000
_cell.angle_alpha   90.00
_cell.angle_beta   90.00
_cell.angle_gamma   90.00
#
_symmetry.space_group_name_H-M   'P 1'
#
loop_
_entity.id
_entity.type
_entity.pdbx_description
1 polymer ?
#
loop_
_entity_poly.entity_id
_entity_poly.type
_entity_poly.pdbx_seq_one_letter_code
_entity_poly.pdbx_strand_id
1 'polypeptide(L)'
;MRTRADVECWLTDMDGVLVHENIPVPGAAEVIERWREQGVPFLVLTNNSIFTPRDLSARLRASGLVVPEEAIWTSALATADFLRGQA
;
A
#
# COMPACT_ATOMS: atom_id res chain seq x y z
N MET A 1 7.35 -27.28 3.83
CA MET A 1 8.14 -26.05 3.64
C MET A 1 7.25 -25.09 2.87
N ARG A 2 7.06 -23.86 3.34
CA ARG A 2 6.23 -22.88 2.62
C ARG A 2 6.99 -22.30 1.43
N THR A 3 6.28 -22.09 0.32
CA THR A 3 6.78 -21.49 -0.92
C THR A 3 6.04 -20.18 -1.19
N ARG A 4 6.47 -19.42 -2.21
CA ARG A 4 5.74 -18.23 -2.66
C ARG A 4 4.32 -18.54 -3.14
N ALA A 5 4.05 -19.77 -3.58
CA ALA A 5 2.71 -20.17 -3.98
C ALA A 5 1.73 -20.27 -2.80
N ASP A 6 2.24 -20.31 -1.56
CA ASP A 6 1.42 -20.35 -0.34
C ASP A 6 1.10 -18.93 0.19
N VAL A 7 1.51 -17.87 -0.51
CA VAL A 7 1.25 -16.48 -0.10
C VAL A 7 -0.14 -16.07 -0.55
N GLU A 8 -1.02 -15.82 0.42
CA GLU A 8 -2.40 -15.40 0.18
C GLU A 8 -2.57 -13.88 0.05
N CYS A 9 -1.62 -13.09 0.57
CA CYS A 9 -1.69 -11.63 0.55
C CYS A 9 -0.29 -11.01 0.75
N TRP A 10 -0.07 -9.83 0.16
CA TRP A 10 1.12 -9.02 0.39
C TRP A 10 0.83 -7.80 1.25
N LEU A 11 1.65 -7.60 2.28
CA LEU A 11 1.71 -6.34 3.02
C LEU A 11 3.01 -5.65 2.61
N THR A 12 2.92 -4.46 2.01
CA THR A 12 4.08 -3.72 1.55
C THR A 12 4.15 -2.36 2.21
N ASP A 13 5.37 -1.91 2.51
CA ASP A 13 5.62 -0.51 2.85
C ASP A 13 5.50 0.38 1.60
N MET A 14 5.48 1.69 1.79
CA MET A 14 5.35 2.71 0.74
C MET A 14 6.66 3.47 0.51
N ASP A 15 7.13 4.24 1.51
CA ASP A 15 8.26 5.14 1.37
C ASP A 15 9.58 4.36 1.46
N GLY A 16 10.43 4.47 0.44
CA GLY A 16 11.66 3.68 0.29
C GLY A 16 11.44 2.29 -0.31
N VAL A 17 10.19 1.87 -0.55
CA VAL A 17 9.84 0.57 -1.15
C VAL A 17 9.13 0.72 -2.48
N LEU A 18 7.99 1.42 -2.50
CA LEU A 18 7.25 1.72 -3.73
C LEU A 18 7.71 3.04 -4.35
N VAL A 19 8.02 4.04 -3.51
CA VAL A 19 8.40 5.38 -3.93
C VAL A 19 9.59 5.91 -3.14
N HIS A 20 10.41 6.75 -3.76
CA HIS A 20 11.42 7.58 -3.11
C HIS A 20 11.17 9.04 -3.51
N GLU A 21 10.83 9.91 -2.56
CA GLU A 21 10.50 11.32 -2.81
C GLU A 21 9.43 11.55 -3.90
N ASN A 22 8.39 10.70 -3.93
CA ASN A 22 7.33 10.62 -4.95
C ASN A 22 7.74 10.04 -6.32
N ILE A 23 9.00 9.64 -6.50
CA ILE A 23 9.47 8.94 -7.70
C ILE A 23 9.30 7.43 -7.46
N PRO A 24 8.63 6.68 -8.34
CA PRO A 24 8.53 5.23 -8.18
C PRO A 24 9.90 4.57 -8.19
N VAL A 25 10.09 3.60 -7.32
CA VAL A 25 11.27 2.73 -7.37
C VAL A 25 11.17 1.83 -8.61
N PRO A 26 12.28 1.55 -9.34
CA PRO A 26 12.25 0.65 -10.48
C PRO A 26 11.63 -0.70 -10.14
N GLY A 27 10.65 -1.16 -10.93
CA GLY A 27 9.94 -2.42 -10.67
C GLY A 27 8.68 -2.30 -9.80
N ALA A 28 8.43 -1.14 -9.16
CA ALA A 28 7.29 -0.99 -8.26
C ALA A 28 5.94 -1.11 -8.99
N ALA A 29 5.82 -0.48 -10.17
CA ALA A 29 4.61 -0.56 -10.98
C ALA A 29 4.36 -2.00 -11.46
N GLU A 30 5.40 -2.67 -11.93
CA GLU A 30 5.35 -4.04 -12.45
C GLU A 30 4.96 -5.05 -11.36
N VAL A 31 5.43 -4.85 -10.13
CA VAL A 31 5.05 -5.69 -8.99
C VAL A 31 3.59 -5.50 -8.62
N ILE A 32 3.12 -4.25 -8.53
CA ILE A 32 1.72 -3.95 -8.22
C ILE A 32 0.80 -4.53 -9.31
N GLU A 33 1.11 -4.30 -10.59
CA GLU A 33 0.31 -4.85 -11.69
C GLU A 33 0.31 -6.37 -11.66
N ARG A 34 1.45 -7.02 -11.39
CA ARG A 34 1.49 -8.48 -11.26
C ARG A 34 0.60 -9.01 -10.13
N TRP A 35 0.56 -8.34 -8.97
CA TRP A 35 -0.35 -8.75 -7.89
C TRP A 35 -1.81 -8.62 -8.31
N ARG A 36 -2.16 -7.53 -9.01
CA ARG A 36 -3.51 -7.29 -9.55
C ARG A 36 -3.91 -8.34 -10.59
N GLU A 37 -3.03 -8.61 -11.56
CA GLU A 37 -3.25 -9.61 -12.61
C GLU A 37 -3.41 -11.03 -12.06
N GLN A 38 -2.66 -11.37 -11.02
CA GLN A 38 -2.74 -12.67 -10.35
C GLN A 38 -3.92 -12.76 -9.38
N GLY A 39 -4.66 -11.67 -9.15
CA GLY A 39 -5.72 -11.61 -8.15
C GLY A 39 -5.21 -11.83 -6.72
N VAL A 40 -3.92 -11.58 -6.46
CA VAL A 40 -3.33 -11.69 -5.12
C VAL A 40 -3.60 -10.38 -4.38
N PRO A 41 -4.37 -10.40 -3.28
CA PRO A 41 -4.59 -9.21 -2.46
C PRO A 41 -3.28 -8.59 -2.00
N PHE A 42 -3.26 -7.26 -1.94
CA PHE A 42 -2.17 -6.53 -1.30
C PHE A 42 -2.69 -5.34 -0.52
N LEU A 43 -1.93 -4.93 0.49
CA LEU A 43 -2.16 -3.75 1.29
C LEU A 43 -0.86 -2.95 1.38
N VAL A 44 -0.92 -1.67 1.06
CA VAL A 44 0.14 -0.70 1.31
C VAL A 44 -0.04 -0.16 2.73
N LEU A 45 0.91 -0.48 3.61
CA LEU A 45 0.97 0.06 4.96
C LEU A 45 1.99 1.18 4.99
N THR A 46 1.62 2.33 5.56
CA THR A 46 2.55 3.45 5.71
C THR A 46 2.35 4.17 7.03
N ASN A 47 3.46 4.64 7.60
CA ASN A 47 3.43 5.55 8.74
C ASN A 47 3.13 7.00 8.36
N ASN A 48 2.93 7.30 7.07
CA ASN A 48 2.49 8.61 6.61
C ASN A 48 1.07 8.92 7.15
N SER A 49 1.00 9.87 8.08
CA SER A 49 -0.22 10.30 8.75
C SER A 49 -0.75 11.65 8.22
N ILE A 50 -0.12 12.21 7.19
CA ILE A 50 -0.45 13.55 6.67
C ILE A 50 -1.64 13.46 5.71
N PHE A 51 -1.71 12.39 4.92
CA PHE A 51 -2.65 12.24 3.81
C PHE A 51 -3.70 11.17 4.08
N THR A 52 -4.90 11.36 3.53
CA THR A 52 -5.93 10.33 3.53
C THR A 52 -5.57 9.20 2.54
N PRO A 53 -6.16 8.00 2.65
CA PRO A 53 -6.00 6.96 1.63
C PRO A 53 -6.33 7.44 0.22
N ARG A 54 -7.37 8.27 0.08
CA ARG A 54 -7.75 8.92 -1.18
C ARG A 54 -6.64 9.79 -1.75
N ASP A 55 -6.04 10.63 -0.92
CA ASP A 55 -4.95 11.53 -1.33
C ASP A 55 -3.71 10.73 -1.73
N LEU A 56 -3.36 9.68 -0.97
CA LEU A 56 -2.22 8.81 -1.29
C LEU A 56 -2.45 8.04 -2.60
N SER A 57 -3.64 7.46 -2.79
CA SER A 57 -4.04 6.81 -4.05
C SER A 57 -3.89 7.75 -5.25
N ALA A 58 -4.36 9.00 -5.13
CA ALA A 58 -4.21 10.00 -6.18
C ALA A 58 -2.75 10.36 -6.47
N ARG A 59 -1.92 10.52 -5.42
CA ARG A 59 -0.49 10.83 -5.54
C ARG A 59 0.31 9.68 -6.17
N LEU A 60 0.08 8.45 -5.72
CA LEU A 60 0.69 7.25 -6.29
C LEU A 60 0.28 7.08 -7.76
N ARG A 61 -0.99 7.32 -8.09
CA ARG A 61 -1.45 7.29 -9.48
C ARG A 61 -0.75 8.34 -10.34
N ALA A 62 -0.55 9.55 -9.81
CA ALA A 62 0.19 10.61 -10.50
C ALA A 62 1.66 10.27 -10.74
N SER A 63 2.27 9.40 -9.91
CA SER A 63 3.62 8.89 -10.12
C SER A 63 3.68 7.63 -11.00
N GLY A 64 2.53 7.07 -11.40
CA GLY A 64 2.45 5.88 -12.26
C GLY A 64 2.15 4.57 -11.51
N LEU A 65 1.84 4.64 -10.22
CA LEU A 65 1.49 3.48 -9.40
C LEU A 65 -0.03 3.44 -9.14
N VAL A 66 -0.71 2.43 -9.68
CA VAL A 66 -2.16 2.27 -9.51
C VAL A 66 -2.46 1.48 -8.24
N VAL A 67 -2.57 2.20 -7.11
CA VAL A 67 -2.98 1.63 -5.81
C VAL A 67 -4.37 2.17 -5.45
N PRO A 68 -5.39 1.33 -5.30
CA PRO A 68 -6.73 1.79 -4.93
C PRO A 68 -6.79 2.19 -3.44
N GLU A 69 -7.78 3.02 -3.06
CA GLU A 69 -7.86 3.63 -1.73
C GLU A 69 -8.04 2.56 -0.63
N GLU A 70 -8.81 1.52 -0.92
CA GLU A 70 -9.07 0.37 -0.07
C GLU A 70 -7.82 -0.50 0.17
N ALA A 71 -6.79 -0.36 -0.65
CA ALA A 71 -5.52 -1.05 -0.50
C ALA A 71 -4.47 -0.21 0.24
N ILE A 72 -4.87 0.86 0.96
CA ILE A 72 -3.97 1.73 1.72
C ILE A 72 -4.40 1.78 3.19
N TRP A 73 -3.47 1.46 4.08
CA TRP A 73 -3.63 1.58 5.52
C TRP A 73 -2.56 2.49 6.11
N THR A 74 -3.00 3.55 6.79
CA THR A 74 -2.09 4.55 7.36
C THR A 74 -2.02 4.45 8.88
N SER A 75 -0.94 4.96 9.47
CA SER A 75 -0.82 5.12 10.93
C SER A 75 -1.95 5.96 11.54
N ALA A 76 -2.48 6.95 10.80
CA ALA A 76 -3.63 7.74 11.23
C ALA A 76 -4.90 6.87 11.36
N LEU A 77 -5.16 5.98 10.38
CA LEU A 77 -6.28 5.03 10.46
C LEU A 77 -6.09 4.03 11.60
N ALA A 78 -4.89 3.47 11.76
CA ALA A 78 -4.58 2.58 12.87
C ALA A 78 -4.82 3.24 14.23
N THR A 79 -4.46 4.52 14.36
CA THR A 79 -4.70 5.30 15.59
C THR A 79 -6.19 5.53 15.83
N ALA A 80 -6.96 5.87 14.80
CA ALA A 80 -8.41 6.06 14.90
C ALA A 80 -9.13 4.76 15.29
N ASP A 81 -8.71 3.63 14.74
CA ASP A 81 -9.26 2.31 15.08
C ASP A 81 -8.92 1.92 16.52
N PHE A 82 -7.67 2.12 16.94
CA PHE A 82 -7.24 1.92 18.32
C PHE A 82 -8.10 2.73 19.31
N LEU A 83 -8.26 4.04 19.07
CA LEU A 83 -9.06 4.91 19.95
C LEU A 83 -10.53 4.52 19.99
N ARG A 84 -11.11 4.06 18.87
CA ARG A 84 -12.49 3.54 18.83
C ARG A 84 -12.66 2.32 19.74
N GLY A 85 -11.65 1.45 19.81
CA GLY A 85 -11.66 0.29 20.69
C GLY A 85 -11.45 0.61 22.19
N GLN A 86 -11.20 1.87 22.54
CA GLN A 86 -11.07 2.32 23.94
C GLN A 86 -12.35 3.01 24.47
N ALA A 87 -13.35 3.21 23.62
CA ALA A 87 -14.62 3.86 23.97
C ALA A 87 -15.64 2.90 24.58
#